data_AF-A0A1J3E4L6-F1
#
_entry.id   AF-A0A1J3E4L6-F1
#
_cell.length_a   1.000
_cell.length_b   1.000
_cell.length_c   1.000
_cell.angle_alpha   90.00
_cell.angle_beta   90.00
_cell.angle_gamma   90.00
#
_symmetry.space_group_name_H-M   'P 1'
#
loop_
_entity.id
_entity.type
_entity.pdbx_description
1 polymer ?
#
loop_
_entity_poly.entity_id
_entity_poly.type
_entity_poly.pdbx_seq_one_letter_code
_entity_poly.pdbx_strand_id
1 'polypeptide(L)'
;VMLASPEAARFVLVTHAHMFKPTYPRSKEKLIGPSALFFHQGDYHVHIRKLVQSSLYPETIRKLIPDIEHIALSSLQSWTSMRIVS
;
A
#
# COMPACT_ATOMS: atom_id res chain seq x y z
N VAL A 1 18.68 7.02 -11.11
CA VAL A 1 19.18 5.66 -11.45
C VAL A 1 18.07 4.67 -11.10
N MET A 2 17.78 3.70 -11.97
CA MET A 2 16.88 2.60 -11.66
C MET A 2 17.71 1.35 -11.39
N LEU A 3 17.32 0.58 -10.37
CA LEU A 3 17.97 -0.67 -9.98
C LEU A 3 16.96 -1.79 -10.19
N ALA A 4 17.37 -2.88 -10.83
CA ALA A 4 16.46 -3.98 -11.20
C ALA A 4 16.99 -5.38 -10.88
N SER A 5 18.19 -5.50 -10.27
CA SER A 5 18.70 -6.79 -9.82
C SER A 5 18.37 -7.06 -8.34
N PRO A 6 18.24 -8.34 -7.93
CA PRO A 6 18.03 -8.71 -6.54
C PRO A 6 19.13 -8.20 -5.61
N GLU A 7 20.38 -8.20 -6.06
CA GLU A 7 21.55 -7.72 -5.30
C GLU A 7 21.44 -6.22 -5.04
N ALA A 8 21.05 -5.45 -6.06
CA ALA A 8 20.87 -4.01 -5.94
C ALA A 8 19.68 -3.66 -5.03
N ALA A 9 18.58 -4.41 -5.11
CA ALA A 9 17.44 -4.24 -4.21
C ALA A 9 17.83 -4.54 -2.75
N ARG A 10 18.57 -5.64 -2.50
CA ARG A 10 19.08 -5.99 -1.16
C ARG A 10 20.02 -4.91 -0.62
N PHE A 11 20.88 -4.35 -1.47
CA PHE A 11 21.78 -3.27 -1.08
C PHE A 11 21.00 -2.06 -0.54
N VAL A 12 19.96 -1.62 -1.26
CA VAL A 12 19.15 -0.45 -0.89
C VAL A 12 18.21 -0.72 0.29
N LEU A 13 17.60 -1.90 0.35
CA LEU A 13 16.52 -2.18 1.30
C LEU A 13 16.99 -2.87 2.58
N VAL A 14 18.19 -3.47 2.58
CA VAL A 14 18.69 -4.29 3.69
C VAL A 14 20.10 -3.89 4.09
N THR A 15 21.10 -4.15 3.25
CA THR A 15 22.52 -4.09 3.64
C THR A 15 22.98 -2.66 3.97
N HIS A 16 22.56 -1.68 3.17
CA HIS A 16 22.91 -0.27 3.36
C HIS A 16 21.67 0.62 3.50
N ALA A 17 20.56 0.08 4.03
CA ALA A 17 19.28 0.78 4.10
C ALA A 17 19.34 2.16 4.78
N HIS A 18 20.19 2.31 5.80
CA HIS A 18 20.40 3.56 6.51
C HIS A 18 20.98 4.69 5.64
N MET A 19 21.62 4.36 4.51
CA MET A 19 22.13 5.33 3.53
C MET A 19 21.03 5.86 2.60
N PHE A 20 19.84 5.27 2.61
CA PHE A 20 18.75 5.62 1.71
C PHE A 20 17.59 6.24 2.48
N LYS A 21 17.16 7.43 2.03
CA LYS A 21 15.93 8.07 2.51
C LYS A 21 14.85 7.96 1.43
N PRO A 22 13.65 7.44 1.75
CA PRO A 22 12.53 7.48 0.83
C PRO A 22 12.22 8.94 0.44
N THR A 23 12.15 9.20 -0.85
CA THR A 23 11.72 10.48 -1.41
C THR A 23 10.64 10.23 -2.44
N TYR A 24 9.80 11.24 -2.68
CA TYR A 24 8.69 11.11 -3.60
C TYR A 24 8.62 12.30 -4.55
N PRO A 25 8.08 12.13 -5.75
CA PRO A 25 7.82 13.25 -6.64
C PRO A 25 6.87 14.26 -5.97
N ARG A 26 7.12 15.56 -6.17
CA ARG A 26 6.32 16.65 -5.58
C ARG A 26 4.82 16.52 -5.86
N SER A 27 4.44 16.00 -7.03
CA SER A 27 3.03 15.76 -7.38
C SER A 27 2.36 14.74 -6.45
N LYS A 28 3.07 13.66 -6.08
CA LYS A 28 2.58 12.64 -5.14
C LYS A 28 2.44 13.19 -3.73
N GLU A 29 3.43 13.96 -3.28
CA GLU A 29 3.41 14.59 -1.95
C GLU A 29 2.22 15.55 -1.80
N LYS A 30 1.96 16.37 -2.83
CA LYS A 30 0.79 17.25 -2.85
C LYS A 30 -0.54 16.51 -2.88
N LEU A 31 -0.64 15.43 -3.67
CA LEU A 31 -1.88 14.69 -3.83
C LEU A 31 -2.31 13.99 -2.54
N ILE A 32 -1.38 13.34 -1.84
CA ILE A 32 -1.70 12.52 -0.67
C ILE A 32 -1.68 13.36 0.62
N GLY A 33 -0.85 14.40 0.65
CA GLY A 33 -0.75 15.31 1.77
C GLY A 33 0.38 14.96 2.75
N PRO A 34 0.92 15.96 3.46
CA PRO A 34 2.17 15.85 4.21
C PRO A 34 2.09 14.90 5.42
N SER A 35 0.89 14.60 5.90
CA SER A 35 0.66 13.72 7.07
C SER A 35 0.62 12.22 6.70
N ALA A 36 0.86 11.87 5.44
CA ALA A 36 0.82 10.48 5.00
C ALA A 36 1.93 9.67 5.68
N LEU A 37 1.58 8.46 6.17
CA LEU A 37 2.47 7.57 6.91
C LEU A 37 3.88 7.49 6.29
N PHE A 38 3.97 7.27 4.98
CA PHE A 38 5.23 7.03 4.27
C PHE A 38 6.08 8.28 4.00
N PHE A 39 5.62 9.49 4.36
CA PHE A 39 6.41 10.73 4.32
C PHE A 39 7.14 11.02 5.63
N HIS A 40 6.86 10.26 6.68
CA HIS A 40 7.51 10.39 7.97
C HIS A 40 8.67 9.40 8.15
N GLN A 41 9.57 9.71 9.08
CA GLN A 41 10.73 8.89 9.45
C GLN A 41 10.91 8.87 10.97
N GLY A 42 11.74 7.95 11.46
CA GLY A 42 12.06 7.83 12.88
C GLY A 42 10.85 7.47 13.75
N ASP A 43 10.86 7.93 15.00
CA ASP A 43 9.89 7.51 16.01
C ASP A 43 8.46 7.83 15.62
N TYR A 44 8.19 9.00 15.05
CA TYR A 44 6.85 9.37 14.63
C TYR A 44 6.28 8.37 13.59
N HIS A 45 7.09 7.99 12.60
CA HIS A 45 6.70 6.95 11.64
C HIS A 45 6.43 5.60 12.31
N VAL A 46 7.27 5.19 13.27
CA VAL A 46 7.08 3.93 14.01
C VAL A 46 5.75 3.93 14.77
N HIS A 47 5.37 5.05 15.41
CA HIS A 47 4.10 5.17 16.13
C HIS A 47 2.90 5.03 15.19
N ILE A 48 2.84 5.80 14.10
CA ILE A 48 1.73 5.73 13.15
C ILE A 48 1.66 4.36 12.48
N ARG A 49 2.81 3.76 12.13
CA ARG A 49 2.87 2.42 11.55
C ARG A 49 2.20 1.38 12.46
N LYS A 50 2.49 1.41 13.76
CA LYS A 50 1.88 0.49 14.73
C LYS A 50 0.37 0.63 14.81
N LEU A 51 -0.15 1.87 14.76
CA LEU A 51 -1.59 2.12 14.74
C LEU A 51 -2.27 1.47 13.53
N VAL A 52 -1.70 1.66 12.34
CA VAL A 52 -2.24 1.11 11.07
C VAL A 52 -2.09 -0.41 11.00
N GLN A 53 -1.01 -0.97 11.56
CA GLN A 53 -0.67 -2.40 11.42
C GLN A 53 -1.77 -3.33 11.94
N SER A 54 -2.47 -2.96 13.01
CA SER A 54 -3.50 -3.83 13.63
C SER A 54 -4.67 -4.15 12.70
N SER A 55 -5.07 -3.21 11.86
CA SER A 55 -6.12 -3.40 10.84
C SER A 55 -5.70 -4.37 9.73
N LEU A 56 -4.40 -4.65 9.61
CA LEU A 56 -3.80 -5.49 8.57
C LEU A 56 -3.26 -6.82 9.11
N TYR A 57 -3.61 -7.20 10.34
CA TYR A 57 -3.25 -8.52 10.86
C TYR A 57 -3.98 -9.64 10.12
N PRO A 58 -3.37 -10.84 10.00
CA PRO A 58 -3.97 -11.97 9.30
C PRO A 58 -5.39 -12.30 9.78
N GLU A 59 -5.64 -12.20 11.08
CA GLU A 59 -6.92 -12.46 11.73
C GLU A 59 -7.96 -11.41 11.37
N THR A 60 -7.56 -10.14 11.28
CA THR A 60 -8.41 -9.04 10.84
C THR A 60 -8.75 -9.20 9.36
N ILE A 61 -7.74 -9.46 8.52
CA ILE A 61 -7.92 -9.67 7.07
C ILE A 61 -8.83 -10.88 6.81
N ARG A 62 -8.64 -11.99 7.53
CA ARG A 62 -9.45 -13.21 7.36
C ARG A 62 -10.94 -12.95 7.59
N LYS A 63 -11.28 -12.07 8.53
CA LYS A 63 -12.67 -11.67 8.80
C LYS A 63 -13.29 -10.85 7.67
N LEU A 64 -12.48 -10.15 6.88
CA LEU A 64 -12.93 -9.35 5.74
C LEU A 64 -13.15 -10.17 4.46
N ILE A 65 -12.65 -11.41 4.40
CA ILE A 65 -12.73 -12.24 3.19
C ILE A 65 -14.17 -12.41 2.68
N PRO A 66 -15.18 -12.75 3.51
CA PRO A 66 -16.54 -12.94 3.03
C PRO A 66 -17.14 -11.65 2.43
N ASP A 67 -16.86 -10.49 3.03
CA ASP A 67 -17.35 -9.20 2.54
C ASP A 67 -16.70 -8.82 1.20
N ILE A 68 -15.39 -9.05 1.07
CA ILE A 68 -14.65 -8.84 -0.18
C ILE A 68 -15.20 -9.74 -1.28
N GLU A 69 -15.42 -11.03 -0.98
CA GLU A 69 -15.99 -11.99 -1.92
C GLU A 69 -17.38 -11.56 -2.39
N HIS A 70 -18.25 -11.17 -1.44
CA HIS A 70 -19.59 -10.69 -1.75
C HIS A 70 -19.55 -9.45 -2.67
N ILE A 71 -18.70 -8.46 -2.37
CA ILE A 71 -18.54 -7.26 -3.22
C ILE A 71 -18.03 -7.63 -4.61
N ALA A 72 -17.07 -8.55 -4.71
CA ALA A 72 -16.54 -9.00 -5.98
C ALA A 72 -17.61 -9.70 -6.84
N LEU A 73 -18.34 -10.66 -6.26
CA LEU A 73 -19.39 -11.40 -6.95
C LEU A 73 -20.54 -10.50 -7.39
N SER A 74 -21.02 -9.61 -6.52
CA SER A 74 -22.08 -8.65 -6.85
C SER A 74 -21.66 -7.68 -7.94
N SER A 75 -20.41 -7.21 -7.91
CA SER A 75 -19.84 -6.36 -8.98
C SER A 75 -19.84 -7.10 -10.33
N LEU A 76 -19.39 -8.36 -10.36
CA LEU A 76 -19.39 -9.18 -11.58
C LEU A 76 -20.81 -9.42 -12.11
N GLN A 77 -21.76 -9.75 -11.24
CA GLN A 77 -23.16 -9.92 -11.61
C GLN A 77 -23.76 -8.65 -12.21
N SER A 78 -23.43 -7.47 -11.64
CA SER A 78 -23.89 -6.19 -12.15
C SER A 78 -23.43 -5.93 -13.59
N TRP A 79 -22.21 -6.37 -13.95
CA TRP A 79 -21.70 -6.23 -15.31
C TRP A 79 -22.42 -7.15 -16.30
N THR A 80 -22.79 -8.36 -15.90
CA THR A 80 -23.59 -9.26 -16.76
C THR A 80 -25.01 -8.77 -16.98
N SER A 81 -25.53 -7.94 -16.06
CA SER A 81 -26.86 -7.34 -16.15
C SER A 81 -26.87 -6.02 -16.94
N MET A 82 -25.71 -5.50 -17.35
CA MET A 82 -25.64 -4.39 -18.28
C MET A 82 -26.01 -4.89 -19.68
N ARG A 83 -27.18 -4.44 -20.17
CA ARG A 83 -27.53 -4.58 -21.58
C ARG A 83 -26.42 -3.95 -22.41
N ILE A 84 -25.82 -4.72 -23.31
CA ILE A 84 -25.05 -4.16 -24.41
C ILE A 84 -26.03 -3.31 -25.21
N VAL A 85 -25.90 -1.99 -25.12
CA VAL A 85 -26.60 -1.07 -26.02
C VAL A 85 -25.82 -1.16 -27.34
N SER A 86 -26.31 -1.99 -28.25
CA SER A 86 -25.86 -2.07 -29.64
C SER A 86 -26.44 -0.93 -30.47
#